data_AF-A0A917N3W2-F1
#
_entry.id   AF-A0A917N3W2-F1
#
_cell.length_a   1.000
_cell.length_b   1.000
_cell.length_c   1.000
_cell.angle_alpha   90.00
_cell.angle_beta   90.00
_cell.angle_gamma   90.00
#
_symmetry.space_group_name_H-M   'P 1'
#
loop_
_entity.id
_entity.type
_entity.pdbx_description
1 polymer ?
#
loop_
_entity_poly.entity_id
_entity_poly.type
_entity_poly.pdbx_seq_one_letter_code
_entity_poly.pdbx_strand_id
1 'polypeptide(L)'
;MTIETLQALTNSQGSLIALQQRLSATRDIMKEEVLQNFVFDLRDYADSLRVVTDLSTVTTIETIEVTEISRVFSEQNQLLRTLITDLEELDEQNKSQEFLNLTEGELRRLIGSLQGVLELNSLNLQDNLIFQRQLKDKGITVNQTTEVVVDEQEKTGFFQRLFGKK
;
A
#
# COMPACT_ATOMS: atom_id res chain seq x y z
N MET A 1 12.26 -11.96 -10.12
CA MET A 1 12.33 -11.32 -8.80
C MET A 1 11.26 -10.24 -8.69
N THR A 2 11.25 -9.24 -9.58
CA THR A 2 10.18 -8.21 -9.72
C THR A 2 8.74 -8.69 -9.52
N ILE A 3 8.31 -9.78 -10.17
CA ILE A 3 6.92 -10.27 -10.07
C ILE A 3 6.60 -10.84 -8.69
N GLU A 4 7.54 -11.52 -8.04
CA GLU A 4 7.36 -12.04 -6.67
C GLU A 4 7.30 -10.89 -5.67
N THR A 5 8.19 -9.90 -5.81
CA THR A 5 8.17 -8.66 -5.02
C THR A 5 6.86 -7.90 -5.19
N LEU A 6 6.36 -7.79 -6.43
CA LEU A 6 5.06 -7.20 -6.75
C LEU A 6 3.91 -7.96 -6.07
N GLN A 7 3.92 -9.29 -6.12
CA GLN A 7 2.89 -10.11 -5.50
C GLN A 7 2.89 -9.94 -3.97
N ALA A 8 4.06 -9.98 -3.34
CA ALA A 8 4.20 -9.76 -1.90
C ALA A 8 3.69 -8.36 -1.49
N LEU A 9 4.05 -7.33 -2.26
CA LEU A 9 3.59 -5.96 -2.04
C LEU A 9 2.07 -5.85 -2.18
N THR A 10 1.49 -6.52 -3.18
CA THR A 10 0.04 -6.56 -3.43
C THR A 10 -0.72 -7.23 -2.28
N ASN A 11 -0.23 -8.35 -1.76
CA ASN A 11 -0.84 -9.05 -0.62
C ASN A 11 -0.71 -8.27 0.69
N SER A 12 0.47 -7.71 0.95
CA SER A 12 0.71 -6.83 2.10
C SER A 12 -0.22 -5.61 2.06
N GLN A 13 -0.41 -5.04 0.86
CA GLN A 13 -1.32 -3.92 0.65
C GLN A 13 -2.79 -4.29 0.87
N GLY A 14 -3.22 -5.47 0.44
CA GLY A 14 -4.56 -5.99 0.74
C GLY A 14 -4.83 -6.07 2.25
N SER A 15 -3.84 -6.52 3.01
CA SER A 15 -3.88 -6.61 4.48
C SER A 15 -3.98 -5.22 5.14
N LEU A 16 -3.24 -4.24 4.63
CA LEU A 16 -3.31 -2.85 5.11
C LEU A 16 -4.66 -2.18 4.82
N ILE A 17 -5.22 -2.40 3.62
CA ILE A 17 -6.56 -1.91 3.26
C ILE A 17 -7.62 -2.50 4.20
N ALA A 18 -7.56 -3.81 4.48
CA ALA A 18 -8.47 -4.47 5.39
C ALA A 18 -8.41 -3.85 6.80
N LEU A 19 -7.21 -3.56 7.31
CA LEU A 19 -7.05 -2.86 8.58
C LEU A 19 -7.61 -1.43 8.53
N GLN A 20 -7.29 -0.66 7.50
CA GLN A 20 -7.76 0.72 7.33
C GLN A 20 -9.30 0.80 7.37
N GLN A 21 -9.98 -0.16 6.75
CA GLN A 21 -11.45 -0.26 6.78
C GLN A 21 -11.98 -0.51 8.20
N ARG A 22 -11.34 -1.41 8.96
CA ARG A 22 -11.70 -1.65 10.37
C ARG A 22 -11.50 -0.43 11.25
N LEU A 23 -10.39 0.30 11.05
CA LEU A 23 -10.13 1.55 11.77
C LEU A 23 -11.17 2.62 11.44
N SER A 24 -11.53 2.75 10.17
CA SER A 24 -12.58 3.66 9.69
C SER A 24 -13.96 3.36 10.26
N ALA A 25 -14.24 2.08 10.56
CA ALA A 25 -15.49 1.65 11.19
C ALA A 25 -15.51 1.86 12.71
N THR A 26 -14.36 2.15 13.33
CA THR A 26 -14.25 2.30 14.78
C THR A 26 -14.62 3.72 15.19
N ARG A 27 -15.81 3.91 15.76
CA ARG A 27 -16.36 5.24 16.12
C ARG A 27 -15.43 6.07 16.99
N ASP A 28 -14.75 5.46 17.96
CA ASP A 28 -13.90 6.19 18.90
C ASP A 28 -12.59 6.68 18.26
N ILE A 29 -12.10 5.98 17.22
CA ILE A 29 -11.02 6.46 16.36
C ILE A 29 -11.50 7.65 15.54
N MET A 30 -12.66 7.53 14.89
CA MET A 30 -13.16 8.54 13.96
C MET A 30 -13.67 9.83 14.60
N LYS A 31 -13.79 9.89 15.93
CA LYS A 31 -14.12 11.11 16.69
C LYS A 31 -12.89 11.92 17.09
N GLU A 32 -11.72 11.30 17.08
CA GLU A 32 -10.48 11.91 17.54
C GLU A 32 -9.70 12.36 16.31
N GLU A 33 -9.59 13.68 16.12
CA GLU A 33 -9.04 14.29 14.90
C GLU A 33 -7.70 13.68 14.48
N VAL A 34 -6.77 13.51 15.42
CA VAL A 34 -5.44 12.95 15.09
C VAL A 34 -5.52 11.49 14.67
N LEU A 35 -6.38 10.69 15.30
CA LEU A 35 -6.57 9.29 14.93
C LEU A 35 -7.27 9.15 13.59
N GLN A 36 -8.29 9.99 13.35
CA GLN A 36 -9.00 10.08 12.09
C GLN A 36 -8.07 10.48 10.94
N ASN A 37 -7.24 11.50 11.12
CA ASN A 37 -6.29 11.95 10.11
C ASN A 37 -5.35 10.82 9.69
N PHE A 38 -4.78 10.10 10.66
CA PHE A 38 -3.93 8.95 10.35
C PHE A 38 -4.67 7.84 9.56
N VAL A 39 -5.96 7.61 9.83
CA VAL A 39 -6.77 6.65 9.06
C VAL A 39 -7.01 7.12 7.61
N PHE A 40 -7.07 8.43 7.39
CA PHE A 40 -7.11 9.00 6.04
C PHE A 40 -5.76 8.95 5.35
N ASP A 41 -4.67 9.24 6.06
CA ASP A 41 -3.31 9.12 5.51
C ASP A 41 -3.01 7.67 5.10
N LEU A 42 -3.47 6.68 5.88
CA LEU A 42 -3.42 5.26 5.53
C LEU A 42 -4.16 4.96 4.22
N ARG A 43 -5.32 5.58 4.01
CA ARG A 43 -6.11 5.42 2.79
C ARG A 43 -5.40 6.06 1.60
N ASP A 44 -4.86 7.25 1.76
CA ASP A 44 -4.18 7.98 0.70
C ASP A 44 -2.89 7.27 0.28
N TYR A 45 -2.14 6.73 1.24
CA TYR A 45 -1.02 5.84 0.97
C TYR A 45 -1.47 4.58 0.22
N ALA A 46 -2.54 3.95 0.69
CA ALA A 46 -3.07 2.74 0.08
C ALA A 46 -3.54 2.96 -1.37
N ASP A 47 -4.21 4.08 -1.62
CA ASP A 47 -4.64 4.49 -2.96
C ASP A 47 -3.44 4.85 -3.84
N SER A 48 -2.37 5.43 -3.28
CA SER A 48 -1.14 5.72 -4.02
C SER A 48 -0.40 4.45 -4.45
N LEU A 49 -0.37 3.41 -3.59
CA LEU A 49 0.27 2.14 -3.91
C LEU A 49 -0.45 1.33 -5.00
N ARG A 50 -1.69 1.70 -5.36
CA ARG A 50 -2.41 1.13 -6.51
C ARG A 50 -1.73 1.38 -7.85
N VAL A 51 -0.82 2.38 -7.92
CA VAL A 51 0.00 2.60 -9.12
C VAL A 51 0.71 1.33 -9.59
N VAL A 52 1.03 0.43 -8.68
CA VAL A 52 1.70 -0.83 -9.03
C VAL A 52 0.91 -2.05 -8.60
N THR A 53 0.19 -2.00 -7.49
CA THR A 53 -0.54 -3.18 -6.98
C THR A 53 -1.77 -3.54 -7.81
N ASP A 54 -2.35 -2.60 -8.60
CA ASP A 54 -3.40 -2.91 -9.58
C ASP A 54 -2.87 -3.77 -10.76
N LEU A 55 -1.55 -3.95 -10.88
CA LEU A 55 -0.92 -4.81 -11.89
C LEU A 55 -0.86 -6.29 -11.50
N SER A 56 -1.23 -6.61 -10.25
CA SER A 56 -1.40 -7.98 -9.80
C SER A 56 -2.74 -8.15 -9.07
N THR A 57 -3.10 -9.40 -8.82
CA THR A 57 -4.29 -9.74 -8.03
C THR A 57 -3.88 -10.07 -6.61
N VAL A 58 -4.69 -9.65 -5.64
CA VAL A 58 -4.50 -10.05 -4.24
C VAL A 58 -4.81 -11.54 -4.12
N THR A 59 -3.82 -12.32 -3.67
CA THR A 59 -3.97 -13.77 -3.49
C THR A 59 -4.05 -14.17 -2.03
N THR A 60 -3.65 -13.29 -1.12
CA THR A 60 -3.69 -13.53 0.32
C THR A 60 -3.91 -12.22 1.06
N ILE A 61 -4.81 -12.23 2.04
CA ILE A 61 -5.04 -11.13 2.98
C ILE A 61 -4.86 -11.68 4.38
N GLU A 62 -3.83 -11.21 5.07
CA GLU A 62 -3.61 -11.53 6.47
C GLU A 62 -4.38 -10.54 7.34
N THR A 63 -4.98 -11.04 8.42
CA THR A 63 -5.55 -10.15 9.44
C THR A 63 -4.41 -9.59 10.28
N ILE A 64 -4.10 -8.31 10.09
CA ILE A 64 -3.06 -7.60 10.85
C ILE A 64 -3.66 -6.79 12.00
N GLU A 65 -3.00 -6.76 13.14
CA GLU A 65 -3.40 -5.92 14.27
C GLU A 65 -2.83 -4.50 14.17
N VAL A 66 -3.40 -3.56 14.93
CA VAL A 66 -2.88 -2.17 14.98
C VAL A 66 -1.42 -2.11 15.41
N THR A 67 -1.03 -3.00 16.33
CA THR A 67 0.36 -3.12 16.80
C THR A 67 1.32 -3.57 15.70
N GLU A 68 0.81 -4.13 14.61
CA GLU A 68 1.60 -4.64 13.48
C GLU A 68 1.75 -3.63 12.33
N ILE A 69 1.11 -2.46 12.39
CA ILE A 69 1.23 -1.44 11.32
C ILE A 69 2.70 -1.11 11.02
N SER A 70 3.54 -0.98 12.05
CA SER A 70 4.97 -0.71 11.88
C SER A 70 5.69 -1.82 11.10
N ARG A 71 5.32 -3.08 11.36
CA ARG A 71 5.87 -4.25 10.66
C ARG A 71 5.48 -4.19 9.19
N VAL A 72 4.20 -3.98 8.91
CA VAL A 72 3.66 -3.93 7.54
C VAL A 72 4.29 -2.78 6.75
N PHE A 73 4.39 -1.58 7.32
CA PHE A 73 5.06 -0.48 6.65
C PHE A 73 6.53 -0.74 6.38
N SER A 74 7.25 -1.34 7.33
CA SER A 74 8.67 -1.67 7.14
C SER A 74 8.87 -2.70 6.03
N GLU A 75 8.02 -3.72 5.98
CA GLU A 75 7.99 -4.73 4.93
C GLU A 75 7.70 -4.10 3.56
N GLN A 76 6.65 -3.29 3.46
CA GLN A 76 6.30 -2.58 2.24
C GLN A 76 7.40 -1.60 1.80
N ASN A 77 8.09 -0.94 2.74
CA ASN A 77 9.24 -0.08 2.44
C ASN A 77 10.35 -0.87 1.75
N GLN A 78 10.69 -2.03 2.30
CA GLN A 78 11.72 -2.91 1.75
C GLN A 78 11.31 -3.42 0.36
N LEU A 79 10.07 -3.90 0.22
CA LEU A 79 9.53 -4.37 -1.06
C LEU A 79 9.53 -3.27 -2.12
N LEU A 80 9.15 -2.04 -1.74
CA LEU A 80 9.20 -0.88 -2.63
C LEU A 80 10.62 -0.57 -3.08
N ARG A 81 11.60 -0.58 -2.16
CA ARG A 81 13.01 -0.36 -2.52
C ARG A 81 13.52 -1.42 -3.49
N THR A 82 13.27 -2.69 -3.20
CA THR A 82 13.66 -3.79 -4.07
C THR A 82 13.01 -3.65 -5.45
N LEU A 83 11.71 -3.37 -5.50
CA LEU A 83 11.00 -3.19 -6.76
C LEU A 83 11.55 -2.01 -7.55
N ILE A 84 11.81 -0.86 -6.91
CA ILE A 84 12.40 0.31 -7.56
C ILE A 84 13.77 -0.04 -8.15
N THR A 85 14.65 -0.67 -7.37
CA THR A 85 15.99 -1.07 -7.84
C THR A 85 15.91 -2.04 -9.02
N ASP A 86 15.05 -3.05 -8.96
CA ASP A 86 14.89 -3.99 -10.06
C ASP A 86 14.36 -3.28 -11.34
N LEU A 87 13.44 -2.32 -11.19
CA LEU A 87 12.90 -1.56 -12.32
C LEU A 87 13.94 -0.58 -12.91
N GLU A 88 14.76 0.05 -12.06
CA GLU A 88 15.88 0.89 -12.49
C GLU A 88 16.90 0.06 -13.29
N GLU A 89 17.22 -1.16 -12.85
CA GLU A 89 18.11 -2.06 -13.59
C GLU A 89 17.53 -2.44 -14.97
N LEU A 90 16.21 -2.68 -15.06
CA LEU A 90 15.56 -2.93 -16.35
C LEU A 90 15.58 -1.70 -17.27
N ASP A 91 15.44 -0.50 -16.73
CA ASP A 91 15.55 0.75 -17.50
C ASP A 91 16.97 0.93 -18.05
N GLU A 92 17.99 0.74 -17.21
CA GLU A 92 19.41 0.82 -17.59
C GLU A 92 19.79 -0.19 -18.68
N GLN A 93 19.20 -1.39 -18.64
CA GLN A 93 19.43 -2.45 -19.62
C GLN A 93 18.56 -2.32 -20.89
N ASN A 94 17.71 -1.29 -21.00
CA ASN A 94 16.70 -1.13 -22.07
C ASN A 94 15.76 -2.34 -22.20
N LYS A 95 15.39 -2.94 -21.07
CA LYS A 95 14.56 -4.15 -20.95
C LYS A 95 13.19 -3.87 -20.36
N SER A 96 12.65 -2.66 -20.55
CA SER A 96 11.38 -2.25 -19.94
C SER A 96 10.21 -3.18 -20.26
N GLN A 97 10.23 -3.81 -21.44
CA GLN A 97 9.20 -4.76 -21.86
C GLN A 97 9.19 -6.05 -21.01
N GLU A 98 10.29 -6.41 -20.36
CA GLU A 98 10.36 -7.58 -19.46
C GLU A 98 9.47 -7.39 -18.21
N PHE A 99 9.21 -6.15 -17.81
CA PHE A 99 8.24 -5.84 -16.77
C PHE A 99 6.89 -5.50 -17.39
N LEU A 100 6.02 -6.51 -17.48
CA LEU A 100 4.61 -6.37 -17.88
C LEU A 100 4.39 -5.61 -19.21
N ASN A 101 5.33 -5.74 -20.16
CA ASN A 101 5.29 -5.10 -21.48
C ASN A 101 5.17 -3.56 -21.44
N LEU A 102 5.79 -2.92 -20.45
CA LEU A 102 5.84 -1.45 -20.38
C LEU A 102 6.84 -0.88 -21.40
N THR A 103 6.49 0.26 -21.98
CA THR A 103 7.46 1.10 -22.72
C THR A 103 8.44 1.77 -21.76
N GLU A 104 9.62 2.19 -22.25
CA GLU A 104 10.63 2.91 -21.45
C GLU A 104 10.06 4.17 -20.77
N GLY A 105 9.18 4.90 -21.47
CA GLY A 105 8.51 6.08 -20.92
C GLY A 105 7.54 5.72 -19.79
N GLU A 106 6.85 4.59 -19.88
CA GLU A 106 5.94 4.10 -18.84
C GLU A 106 6.71 3.60 -17.63
N LEU A 107 7.81 2.87 -17.85
CA LEU A 107 8.68 2.37 -16.78
C LEU A 107 9.27 3.52 -15.95
N ARG A 108 9.86 4.54 -16.60
CA ARG A 108 10.43 5.71 -15.89
C ARG A 108 9.39 6.48 -15.06
N ARG A 109 8.16 6.61 -15.57
CA ARG A 109 7.06 7.23 -14.81
C ARG A 109 6.63 6.38 -13.63
N LEU A 110 6.61 5.06 -13.80
CA LEU A 110 6.30 4.13 -12.71
C LEU A 110 7.37 4.23 -11.61
N ILE A 111 8.66 4.20 -11.96
CA ILE A 111 9.77 4.37 -11.01
C ILE A 111 9.60 5.68 -10.22
N GLY A 112 9.41 6.81 -10.91
CA GLY A 112 9.21 8.10 -10.24
C GLY A 112 7.99 8.15 -9.33
N SER A 113 6.89 7.48 -9.73
CA SER A 113 5.70 7.36 -8.87
C SER A 113 5.99 6.52 -7.63
N LEU A 114 6.70 5.40 -7.77
CA LEU A 114 7.07 4.52 -6.67
C LEU A 114 8.02 5.18 -5.66
N GLN A 115 8.93 6.04 -6.13
CA GLN A 115 9.78 6.85 -5.24
C GLN A 115 8.93 7.76 -4.34
N GLY A 116 7.91 8.43 -4.90
CA GLY A 116 6.96 9.20 -4.11
C GLY A 116 6.16 8.34 -3.11
N VAL A 117 5.74 7.14 -3.51
CA VAL A 117 5.05 6.21 -2.61
C VAL A 117 5.95 5.70 -1.48
N LEU A 118 7.24 5.50 -1.74
CA LEU A 118 8.24 5.14 -0.73
C LEU A 118 8.43 6.25 0.32
N GLU A 119 8.39 7.51 -0.10
CA GLU A 119 8.40 8.66 0.81
C GLU A 119 7.14 8.69 1.68
N LEU A 120 5.95 8.52 1.08
CA LEU A 120 4.68 8.44 1.81
C LEU A 120 4.67 7.29 2.84
N ASN A 121 5.20 6.12 2.49
CA ASN A 121 5.34 5.01 3.43
C ASN A 121 6.19 5.41 4.65
N SER A 122 7.30 6.13 4.41
CA SER A 122 8.22 6.56 5.47
C SER A 122 7.59 7.60 6.40
N LEU A 123 6.77 8.50 5.86
CA LEU A 123 5.99 9.48 6.65
C LEU A 123 4.94 8.76 7.51
N ASN A 124 4.14 7.89 6.90
CA ASN A 124 3.12 7.14 7.62
C ASN A 124 3.71 6.24 8.73
N LEU A 125 4.92 5.69 8.53
CA LEU A 125 5.61 4.93 9.59
C LEU A 125 5.92 5.80 10.82
N GLN A 126 6.27 7.08 10.63
CA GLN A 126 6.50 8.01 11.72
C GLN A 126 5.18 8.38 12.42
N ASP A 127 4.15 8.69 11.65
CA ASP A 127 2.83 9.07 12.17
C ASP A 127 2.14 7.92 12.91
N ASN A 128 2.38 6.68 12.48
CA ASN A 128 1.91 5.48 13.16
C ASN A 128 2.40 5.39 14.62
N LEU A 129 3.61 5.86 14.93
CA LEU A 129 4.10 5.86 16.31
C LEU A 129 3.28 6.81 17.21
N ILE A 130 2.86 7.94 16.65
CA ILE A 130 1.98 8.91 17.33
C ILE A 130 0.59 8.30 17.48
N PHE A 131 0.05 7.71 16.42
CA PHE A 131 -1.24 7.03 16.40
C PHE A 131 -1.34 5.95 17.49
N GLN A 132 -0.37 5.02 17.55
CA GLN A 132 -0.38 3.94 18.54
C GLN A 132 -0.26 4.46 19.97
N ARG A 133 0.53 5.52 20.20
CA ARG A 133 0.62 6.16 21.51
C ARG A 133 -0.73 6.75 21.92
N GLN A 134 -1.41 7.46 21.03
CA GLN A 134 -2.71 8.06 21.33
C GLN A 134 -3.80 7.02 21.61
N LEU A 135 -3.84 5.92 20.86
CA LEU A 135 -4.75 4.82 21.15
C LEU A 135 -4.54 4.28 22.57
N LYS A 136 -3.27 4.07 22.94
CA LYS A 136 -2.91 3.59 24.28
C LYS A 136 -3.30 4.59 25.36
N ASP A 137 -2.95 5.86 25.20
CA ASP A 137 -3.20 6.91 26.19
C ASP A 137 -4.70 7.15 26.42
N LYS A 138 -5.51 6.98 25.37
CA LYS A 138 -6.99 7.09 25.42
C LYS A 138 -7.69 5.78 25.79
N GLY A 139 -6.97 4.66 25.92
CA GLY A 139 -7.56 3.35 26.20
C GLY A 139 -8.49 2.84 25.11
N ILE A 140 -8.30 3.28 23.87
CA ILE A 140 -9.14 2.86 22.72
C ILE A 140 -8.70 1.46 22.30
N THR A 141 -9.66 0.54 22.24
CA THR A 141 -9.45 -0.82 21.75
C THR A 141 -10.09 -0.98 20.38
N VAL A 142 -9.34 -1.57 19.45
CA VAL A 142 -9.84 -1.93 18.13
C VAL A 142 -10.23 -3.39 18.20
N ASN A 143 -11.53 -3.67 18.09
CA ASN A 143 -12.02 -5.05 18.15
C ASN A 143 -11.50 -5.83 16.93
N GLN A 144 -10.97 -7.02 17.18
CA GLN A 144 -10.68 -8.01 16.15
C GLN A 144 -12.01 -8.60 15.69
N THR A 145 -12.49 -8.31 14.47
CA THR A 145 -13.54 -9.19 13.92
C THR A 145 -13.65 -9.22 12.40
N THR A 146 -13.74 -10.48 11.96
CA THR A 146 -14.20 -11.11 10.72
C THR A 146 -13.49 -10.78 9.41
N GLU A 147 -13.02 -11.86 8.78
CA GLU A 147 -12.42 -11.95 7.47
C GLU A 147 -13.06 -10.98 6.47
N VAL A 148 -12.22 -10.12 5.90
CA VAL A 148 -12.62 -9.28 4.78
C VAL A 148 -12.76 -10.21 3.57
N VAL A 149 -14.00 -10.48 3.18
CA VAL A 149 -14.30 -11.19 1.93
C VAL A 149 -13.79 -10.32 0.79
N VAL A 150 -12.85 -10.86 0.01
CA VAL A 150 -12.34 -10.22 -1.21
C VAL A 150 -13.47 -10.21 -2.22
N ASP A 151 -14.18 -9.10 -2.31
CA ASP A 151 -15.09 -8.87 -3.43
C ASP A 151 -14.21 -8.51 -4.64
N GLU A 152 -14.09 -9.44 -5.59
CA GLU A 152 -13.44 -9.23 -6.90
C GLU A 152 -14.26 -8.22 -7.72
N GLN A 153 -14.26 -6.96 -7.30
CA GLN A 153 -14.78 -5.90 -8.14
C GLN A 153 -13.75 -5.58 -9.20
N GLU A 154 -14.05 -5.94 -10.44
CA GLU A 154 -13.39 -5.43 -11.65
C GLU A 154 -13.37 -3.90 -11.59
N LYS A 155 -12.29 -3.33 -11.07
CA LYS A 155 -12.10 -1.88 -11.04
C LYS A 155 -11.34 -1.49 -12.29
N THR A 156 -11.95 -0.58 -13.04
CA THR A 156 -11.37 0.23 -14.10
C THR A 156 -10.07 0.86 -13.56
N GLY A 157 -8.94 0.20 -13.84
CA GLY A 157 -7.70 0.35 -13.09
C GLY A 157 -7.13 1.76 -13.19
N PHE A 158 -6.48 2.22 -12.14
CA PHE A 158 -5.72 3.47 -12.13
C PHE A 158 -4.75 3.57 -13.33
N PHE A 159 -4.27 2.41 -13.80
CA PHE A 159 -3.47 2.24 -15.02
C PHE A 159 -4.18 2.64 -16.33
N GLN A 160 -5.49 2.40 -16.48
CA GLN A 160 -6.27 2.92 -17.61
C GLN A 160 -6.26 4.45 -17.62
N ARG A 161 -6.20 5.09 -16.44
CA ARG A 161 -6.16 6.56 -16.31
C ARG A 161 -4.76 7.13 -16.56
N LEU A 162 -3.71 6.43 -16.13
CA LEU A 162 -2.33 6.89 -16.30
C LEU A 162 -1.74 6.61 -17.69
N PHE A 163 -2.14 5.51 -18.32
CA PHE A 163 -1.50 5.02 -19.55
C PHE A 163 -2.47 4.82 -20.71
N GLY A 164 -3.78 5.01 -20.49
CA GLY A 164 -4.79 4.97 -21.55
C GLY A 164 -5.01 3.60 -22.20
N LYS A 165 -4.43 2.53 -21.64
CA LYS A 165 -4.52 1.17 -22.18
C LYS A 165 -5.79 0.49 -21.67
N LYS A 166 -6.69 0.13 -22.58
CA LYS A 166 -7.92 -0.61 -22.30
C LYS A 166 -7.64 -2.02 -21.81
#